data_AF-A0A9R0ZUI9-F1
#
_entry.id   AF-A0A9R0ZUI9-F1
#
_cell.length_a   1.000
_cell.length_b   1.000
_cell.length_c   1.000
_cell.angle_alpha   90.00
_cell.angle_beta   90.00
_cell.angle_gamma   90.00
#
_symmetry.space_group_name_H-M   'P 1'
#
loop_
_entity.id
_entity.type
_entity.pdbx_description
1 polymer ?
#
loop_
_entity_poly.entity_id
_entity_poly.type
_entity_poly.pdbx_seq_one_letter_code
_entity_poly.pdbx_strand_id
1 'polypeptide(L)'
;MKTRPAAEGKRWCPGIDTKLVAFLLTVPSLIVFLGGRNGEQPAVEIEAAMPGRGPDVASFLQRKTAPNDRLLGGLLADGFDQKSCHSRYQSAVYRRNAGRQPSQHLVSKLRSHEALQRRCGPGTAAYTNALEQLKSGKSVAYIHLDYNQTDHDKLFFCDDDQRVLRDIQWLVMRTDSYIVPGLFLVKAFEEELDALFPERDAVFHHLGRYLFHPTNQVWGLIARYYRAHLASARRVVGIQVRVFPWEAESPEILEQIKTCTQNERLLPAVLDEEDDDEPAVVTGAQQPTAVLVTSLKAWYSDKMKEMYWERATADGRVVVVDQPSHEETQRYDVRSHEHKAWAEVYLLSVTDMLVTTGQSTFGYVAQGLGGLKPWVLHHVTNGTVGWPCSRDVSMEPCFHVPPLYDCKRREDAGLIVPHVRHCGDLPAGLKLVDRREW
;
A
#
# COMPACT_ATOMS: atom_id res chain seq x y z
N MET A 1 -9.73 -71.17 -44.33
CA MET A 1 -9.82 -71.78 -42.97
C MET A 1 -9.53 -70.68 -41.96
N LYS A 2 -10.47 -70.34 -41.06
CA LYS A 2 -10.50 -70.73 -39.62
C LYS A 2 -9.29 -70.17 -38.81
N THR A 3 -9.42 -69.44 -37.68
CA THR A 3 -10.54 -68.80 -36.94
C THR A 3 -9.95 -67.89 -35.83
N ARG A 4 -10.69 -66.89 -35.29
CA ARG A 4 -10.35 -66.18 -34.02
C ARG A 4 -10.70 -67.04 -32.78
N PRO A 5 -10.16 -66.75 -31.56
CA PRO A 5 -10.75 -65.79 -30.59
C PRO A 5 -9.74 -64.67 -30.18
N ALA A 6 -10.10 -63.47 -29.68
CA ALA A 6 -10.68 -63.06 -28.39
C ALA A 6 -9.84 -63.50 -27.15
N ALA A 7 -9.58 -62.69 -26.11
CA ALA A 7 -9.86 -61.28 -25.81
C ALA A 7 -8.51 -60.57 -25.41
N GLU A 8 -8.37 -59.43 -24.72
CA GLU A 8 -9.27 -58.46 -24.06
C GLU A 8 -8.60 -57.04 -24.11
N GLY A 9 -9.09 -56.02 -23.40
CA GLY A 9 -8.50 -54.67 -23.39
C GLY A 9 -8.35 -54.03 -22.00
N LYS A 10 -7.23 -53.33 -21.77
CA LYS A 10 -7.05 -52.37 -20.66
C LYS A 10 -6.33 -51.11 -21.16
N ARG A 11 -7.08 -50.01 -21.26
CA ARG A 11 -6.53 -48.64 -21.21
C ARG A 11 -6.26 -48.32 -19.74
N TRP A 12 -5.12 -47.73 -19.42
CA TRP A 12 -4.89 -47.11 -18.12
C TRP A 12 -4.29 -45.72 -18.28
N CYS A 13 -4.98 -44.71 -17.77
CA CYS A 13 -4.39 -43.44 -17.40
C CYS A 13 -4.10 -43.47 -15.89
N PRO A 14 -3.01 -42.85 -15.44
CA PRO A 14 -2.99 -42.00 -14.26
C PRO A 14 -2.99 -40.53 -14.76
N GLY A 15 -3.68 -39.57 -14.15
CA GLY A 15 -4.19 -39.53 -12.78
C GLY A 15 -3.78 -38.17 -12.20
N ILE A 16 -4.40 -37.10 -12.69
CA ILE A 16 -4.18 -35.75 -12.15
C ILE A 16 -4.81 -35.71 -10.76
N ASP A 17 -4.03 -35.34 -9.75
CA ASP A 17 -4.45 -35.38 -8.35
C ASP A 17 -5.48 -34.27 -8.06
N THR A 18 -6.76 -34.65 -8.07
CA THR A 18 -7.92 -33.76 -7.93
C THR A 18 -8.17 -33.27 -6.50
N LYS A 19 -7.11 -33.06 -5.71
CA LYS A 19 -7.18 -32.50 -4.34
C LYS A 19 -6.71 -31.04 -4.19
N LEU A 20 -6.20 -30.41 -5.25
CA LEU A 20 -5.79 -28.98 -5.19
C LEU A 20 -6.80 -27.98 -5.80
N VAL A 21 -7.94 -28.45 -6.32
CA VAL A 21 -8.90 -27.61 -7.11
C VAL A 21 -10.26 -27.45 -6.43
N ALA A 22 -10.42 -27.93 -5.19
CA ALA A 22 -11.72 -28.02 -4.53
C ALA A 22 -11.73 -27.47 -3.08
N PHE A 23 -11.40 -26.18 -2.87
CA PHE A 23 -11.82 -25.47 -1.64
C PHE A 23 -11.89 -23.92 -1.74
N LEU A 24 -12.44 -23.37 -2.84
CA LEU A 24 -12.73 -21.93 -2.96
C LEU A 24 -14.14 -21.59 -3.48
N LEU A 25 -15.09 -22.54 -3.45
CA LEU A 25 -16.48 -22.29 -3.87
C LEU A 25 -17.49 -23.01 -2.97
N THR A 26 -18.28 -22.21 -2.24
CA THR A 26 -19.64 -22.39 -1.66
C THR A 26 -19.71 -21.58 -0.35
N VAL A 27 -20.72 -20.73 -0.07
CA VAL A 27 -22.08 -20.59 -0.62
C VAL A 27 -22.40 -19.12 -0.94
N PRO A 28 -23.11 -18.80 -2.05
CA PRO A 28 -23.62 -17.46 -2.34
C PRO A 28 -25.09 -17.27 -1.91
N SER A 29 -25.48 -16.03 -1.58
CA SER A 29 -26.58 -15.28 -2.26
C SER A 29 -27.22 -14.17 -1.43
N LEU A 30 -27.56 -13.10 -2.15
CA LEU A 30 -28.46 -11.97 -1.87
C LEU A 30 -29.34 -12.01 -0.61
N ILE A 31 -29.36 -10.88 0.11
CA ILE A 31 -30.56 -10.39 0.80
C ILE A 31 -30.95 -9.02 0.22
N VAL A 32 -32.21 -8.91 -0.19
CA VAL A 32 -32.83 -7.68 -0.71
C VAL A 32 -33.31 -6.84 0.47
N PHE A 33 -32.95 -5.56 0.51
CA PHE A 33 -33.53 -4.62 1.48
C PHE A 33 -34.93 -4.17 1.05
N LEU A 34 -35.95 -4.52 1.83
CA LEU A 34 -37.29 -3.94 1.74
C LEU A 34 -37.62 -3.15 3.04
N GLY A 35 -37.88 -1.86 2.84
CA GLY A 35 -38.61 -0.90 3.68
C GLY A 35 -38.75 -1.14 5.20
N GLY A 36 -38.14 -0.24 5.99
CA GLY A 36 -38.46 -0.02 7.41
C GLY A 36 -38.23 1.44 7.79
N ARG A 37 -39.30 2.23 7.87
CA ARG A 37 -39.27 3.68 8.17
C ARG A 37 -39.20 3.89 9.69
N ASN A 38 -38.23 4.67 10.16
CA ASN A 38 -38.23 5.52 11.38
C ASN A 38 -36.79 6.10 11.51
N GLY A 39 -36.53 7.39 11.69
CA GLY A 39 -37.48 8.48 11.89
C GLY A 39 -36.91 9.54 12.83
N GLU A 40 -35.73 10.11 12.54
CA GLU A 40 -35.22 11.31 13.21
C GLU A 40 -34.06 11.94 12.39
N GLN A 41 -34.10 13.26 12.18
CA GLN A 41 -33.03 14.04 11.56
C GLN A 41 -32.49 15.04 12.60
N PRO A 42 -31.17 15.12 12.81
CA PRO A 42 -30.56 16.34 13.30
C PRO A 42 -30.29 17.27 12.10
N ALA A 43 -30.97 18.42 12.06
CA ALA A 43 -30.65 19.48 11.12
C ALA A 43 -29.26 20.06 11.45
N VAL A 44 -28.38 20.15 10.44
CA VAL A 44 -27.15 20.94 10.51
C VAL A 44 -27.32 22.09 9.52
N GLU A 45 -27.52 23.28 10.08
CA GLU A 45 -27.62 24.53 9.35
C GLU A 45 -26.22 24.96 8.88
N ILE A 46 -26.02 25.09 7.56
CA ILE A 46 -24.75 25.55 6.99
C ILE A 46 -24.91 27.03 6.64
N GLU A 47 -24.36 27.91 7.48
CA GLU A 47 -24.23 29.32 7.14
C GLU A 47 -23.33 29.50 5.89
N ALA A 48 -23.83 30.25 4.92
CA ALA A 48 -23.10 30.56 3.70
C ALA A 48 -22.09 31.69 3.94
N ALA A 49 -20.80 31.36 3.92
CA ALA A 49 -19.73 32.37 3.97
C ALA A 49 -19.67 33.20 2.67
N MET A 50 -19.79 34.52 2.79
CA MET A 50 -19.62 35.49 1.70
C MET A 50 -18.16 35.54 1.17
N PRO A 51 -17.94 35.95 -0.09
CA PRO A 51 -16.63 35.85 -0.74
C PRO A 51 -15.63 36.92 -0.27
N GLY A 52 -14.58 36.49 0.43
CA GLY A 52 -13.40 37.31 0.74
C GLY A 52 -12.37 37.34 -0.39
N ARG A 53 -11.79 38.53 -0.63
CA ARG A 53 -10.69 38.84 -1.57
C ARG A 53 -9.76 37.67 -1.94
N GLY A 54 -9.57 37.46 -3.24
CA GLY A 54 -8.58 36.53 -3.78
C GLY A 54 -7.12 36.98 -3.54
N PRO A 55 -6.16 36.06 -3.51
CA PRO A 55 -4.75 36.37 -3.30
C PRO A 55 -4.02 36.73 -4.61
N ASP A 56 -3.06 37.67 -4.52
CA ASP A 56 -2.20 38.06 -5.63
C ASP A 56 -1.33 36.91 -6.15
N VAL A 57 -1.23 36.79 -7.47
CA VAL A 57 -0.59 35.66 -8.18
C VAL A 57 0.96 35.69 -8.13
N ALA A 58 1.55 36.61 -7.36
CA ALA A 58 2.92 37.08 -7.56
C ALA A 58 3.99 36.55 -6.58
N SER A 59 3.71 35.59 -5.69
CA SER A 59 4.67 35.14 -4.65
C SER A 59 5.08 33.66 -4.68
N PHE A 60 4.83 32.93 -5.77
CA PHE A 60 5.11 31.48 -5.86
C PHE A 60 6.58 31.10 -6.18
N LEU A 61 7.51 32.05 -6.24
CA LEU A 61 8.92 31.76 -6.49
C LEU A 61 9.62 31.20 -5.24
N GLN A 62 9.78 29.87 -5.25
CA GLN A 62 10.77 29.10 -4.47
C GLN A 62 10.79 29.36 -2.96
N ARG A 63 9.66 29.09 -2.29
CA ARG A 63 9.67 28.85 -0.84
C ARG A 63 10.30 27.47 -0.59
N LYS A 64 11.53 27.42 -0.04
CA LYS A 64 12.09 26.19 0.55
C LYS A 64 11.06 25.65 1.54
N THR A 65 10.70 24.37 1.42
CA THR A 65 9.70 23.73 2.28
C THR A 65 10.17 23.77 3.73
N ALA A 66 9.31 24.30 4.59
CA ALA A 66 9.58 24.28 6.02
C ALA A 66 9.49 22.82 6.53
N PRO A 67 10.37 22.40 7.46
CA PRO A 67 10.11 21.18 8.20
C PRO A 67 8.75 21.31 8.89
N ASN A 68 7.88 20.31 8.70
CA ASN A 68 6.48 20.28 9.15
C ASN A 68 5.50 21.19 8.36
N ASP A 69 5.64 21.33 7.04
CA ASP A 69 4.56 21.91 6.21
C ASP A 69 3.26 21.07 6.33
N ARG A 70 2.26 21.61 7.03
CA ARG A 70 0.96 20.96 7.26
C ARG A 70 0.13 20.72 6.00
N LEU A 71 0.43 21.41 4.89
CA LEU A 71 -0.31 21.30 3.62
C LEU A 71 0.40 20.41 2.59
N LEU A 72 1.58 19.88 2.93
CA LEU A 72 2.36 18.91 2.13
C LEU A 72 2.64 19.43 0.70
N GLY A 73 3.19 20.64 0.56
CA GLY A 73 3.46 21.27 -0.73
C GLY A 73 2.21 21.78 -1.46
N GLY A 74 1.11 22.00 -0.74
CA GLY A 74 -0.20 22.37 -1.31
C GLY A 74 -1.05 21.18 -1.78
N LEU A 75 -0.58 19.94 -1.56
CA LEU A 75 -1.37 18.73 -1.80
C LEU A 75 -2.72 18.78 -1.06
N LEU A 76 -2.71 19.20 0.21
CA LEU A 76 -3.90 19.33 1.04
C LEU A 76 -4.49 20.74 0.94
N ALA A 77 -5.80 20.83 0.73
CA ALA A 77 -6.55 22.07 0.95
C ALA A 77 -6.63 22.40 2.46
N ASP A 78 -6.56 23.69 2.79
CA ASP A 78 -6.81 24.22 4.14
C ASP A 78 -8.32 24.34 4.42
N GLY A 79 -8.71 24.73 5.64
CA GLY A 79 -10.10 25.05 6.00
C GLY A 79 -10.94 23.88 6.53
N PHE A 80 -10.40 22.66 6.60
CA PHE A 80 -11.03 21.57 7.36
C PHE A 80 -10.94 21.82 8.88
N ASP A 81 -12.00 21.48 9.63
CA ASP A 81 -11.97 21.54 11.09
C ASP A 81 -10.92 20.57 11.66
N GLN A 82 -9.91 21.14 12.32
CA GLN A 82 -8.80 20.40 12.91
C GLN A 82 -9.21 19.52 14.10
N LYS A 83 -10.38 19.77 14.71
CA LYS A 83 -10.91 18.95 15.79
C LYS A 83 -11.53 17.65 15.26
N SER A 84 -12.25 17.71 14.13
CA SER A 84 -12.85 16.55 13.48
C SER A 84 -11.83 15.50 13.00
N CYS A 85 -10.67 15.95 12.51
CA CYS A 85 -9.61 15.08 12.00
C CYS A 85 -8.22 15.65 12.32
N HIS A 86 -7.66 15.25 13.46
CA HIS A 86 -6.35 15.69 13.93
C HIS A 86 -5.20 15.29 12.99
N SER A 87 -5.24 14.06 12.47
CA SER A 87 -4.16 13.47 11.64
C SER A 87 -3.88 14.29 10.37
N ARG A 88 -4.91 14.93 9.79
CA ARG A 88 -4.83 15.68 8.54
C ARG A 88 -3.73 16.75 8.53
N TYR A 89 -3.56 17.46 9.64
CA TYR A 89 -2.54 18.52 9.76
C TYR A 89 -1.45 18.21 10.79
N GLN A 90 -1.72 17.38 11.81
CA GLN A 90 -0.71 17.01 12.80
C GLN A 90 0.31 15.99 12.26
N SER A 91 -0.05 15.21 11.23
CA SER A 91 0.83 14.16 10.68
C SER A 91 2.18 14.65 10.19
N ALA A 92 2.27 15.90 9.73
CA ALA A 92 3.52 16.50 9.28
C ALA A 92 4.62 16.49 10.36
N VAL A 93 4.25 16.58 11.65
CA VAL A 93 5.17 16.63 12.80
C VAL A 93 5.79 15.26 13.15
N TYR A 94 5.14 14.16 12.73
CA TYR A 94 5.60 12.79 13.02
C TYR A 94 6.56 12.25 11.96
N ARG A 95 6.64 12.93 10.80
CA ARG A 95 7.38 12.48 9.63
C ARG A 95 8.79 13.05 9.65
N ARG A 96 9.78 12.17 9.70
CA ARG A 96 11.20 12.54 9.65
C ARG A 96 11.66 12.94 8.24
N ASN A 97 10.95 12.48 7.20
CA ASN A 97 11.13 12.86 5.80
C ASN A 97 9.92 13.67 5.30
N ALA A 98 10.15 14.79 4.60
CA ALA A 98 9.09 15.59 3.99
C ALA A 98 8.36 14.86 2.82
N GLY A 99 9.05 13.90 2.20
CA GLY A 99 8.61 13.20 1.00
C GLY A 99 8.74 14.06 -0.27
N ARG A 100 8.32 13.49 -1.40
CA ARG A 100 8.38 14.16 -2.71
C ARG A 100 7.34 15.28 -2.80
N GLN A 101 7.61 16.30 -3.62
CA GLN A 101 6.73 17.47 -3.76
C GLN A 101 5.73 17.24 -4.91
N PRO A 102 4.44 17.55 -4.73
CA PRO A 102 3.45 17.40 -5.80
C PRO A 102 3.71 18.39 -6.94
N SER A 103 3.38 17.99 -8.17
CA SER A 103 3.38 18.92 -9.30
C SER A 103 2.29 19.99 -9.15
N GLN A 104 2.50 21.17 -9.74
CA GLN A 104 1.47 22.23 -9.75
C GLN A 104 0.21 21.78 -10.53
N HIS A 105 0.38 20.94 -11.56
CA HIS A 105 -0.74 20.35 -12.30
C HIS A 105 -1.57 19.42 -11.41
N LEU A 106 -0.92 18.54 -10.63
CA LEU A 106 -1.61 17.69 -9.66
C LEU A 106 -2.36 18.50 -8.60
N VAL A 107 -1.73 19.52 -8.01
CA VAL A 107 -2.39 20.43 -7.04
C VAL A 107 -3.63 21.08 -7.67
N SER A 108 -3.50 21.63 -8.89
CA SER A 108 -4.61 22.23 -9.63
C SER A 108 -5.73 21.22 -9.93
N LYS A 109 -5.37 20.01 -10.36
CA LYS A 109 -6.32 18.92 -10.64
C LYS A 109 -7.10 18.50 -9.41
N LEU A 110 -6.44 18.40 -8.25
CA LEU A 110 -7.09 18.09 -6.97
C LEU A 110 -8.09 19.18 -6.57
N ARG A 111 -7.72 20.47 -6.65
CA ARG A 111 -8.66 21.59 -6.38
C ARG A 111 -9.86 21.58 -7.34
N SER A 112 -9.62 21.25 -8.62
CA SER A 112 -10.66 21.13 -9.65
C SER A 112 -11.59 19.95 -9.38
N HIS A 113 -11.04 18.81 -8.94
CA HIS A 113 -11.81 17.62 -8.54
C HIS A 113 -12.65 17.90 -7.29
N GLU A 114 -12.12 18.60 -6.27
CA GLU A 114 -12.90 19.04 -5.11
C GLU A 114 -14.06 19.96 -5.53
N ALA A 115 -13.85 20.88 -6.47
CA ALA A 115 -14.91 21.75 -6.99
C ALA A 115 -15.98 20.95 -7.77
N LEU A 116 -15.59 19.91 -8.50
CA LEU A 116 -16.52 18.97 -9.13
C LEU A 116 -17.31 18.18 -8.08
N GLN A 117 -16.65 17.68 -7.03
CA GLN A 117 -17.29 16.93 -5.95
C GLN A 117 -18.30 17.79 -5.17
N ARG A 118 -18.00 19.07 -4.93
CA ARG A 118 -18.97 20.03 -4.34
C ARG A 118 -20.21 20.27 -5.22
N ARG A 119 -20.08 20.14 -6.55
CA ARG A 119 -21.17 20.36 -7.52
C ARG A 119 -22.00 19.11 -7.82
N CYS A 120 -21.38 17.94 -7.85
CA CYS A 120 -21.97 16.69 -8.34
C CYS A 120 -21.99 15.56 -7.30
N GLY A 121 -21.47 15.78 -6.09
CA GLY A 121 -21.41 14.77 -5.04
C GLY A 121 -22.79 14.47 -4.40
N PRO A 122 -22.85 13.44 -3.53
CA PRO A 122 -24.08 13.04 -2.84
C PRO A 122 -24.76 14.21 -2.11
N GLY A 123 -26.09 14.26 -2.17
CA GLY A 123 -26.91 15.33 -1.60
C GLY A 123 -27.10 16.56 -2.50
N THR A 124 -26.40 16.67 -3.63
CA THR A 124 -26.62 17.75 -4.60
C THR A 124 -27.78 17.46 -5.56
N ALA A 125 -28.42 18.50 -6.10
CA ALA A 125 -29.44 18.35 -7.14
C ALA A 125 -28.92 17.66 -8.41
N ALA A 126 -27.65 17.89 -8.77
CA ALA A 126 -27.00 17.22 -9.90
C ALA A 126 -26.89 15.70 -9.67
N TYR A 127 -26.51 15.28 -8.46
CA TYR A 127 -26.46 13.87 -8.07
C TYR A 127 -27.85 13.22 -8.12
N THR A 128 -28.88 13.87 -7.53
CA THR A 128 -30.25 13.36 -7.58
C THR A 128 -30.76 13.21 -9.02
N ASN A 129 -30.51 14.19 -9.89
CA ASN A 129 -30.88 14.10 -11.30
C ASN A 129 -30.15 12.96 -12.04
N ALA A 130 -28.87 12.73 -11.75
CA ALA A 130 -28.12 11.61 -12.32
C ALA A 130 -28.63 10.25 -11.80
N LEU A 131 -29.09 10.19 -10.55
CA LEU A 131 -29.68 9.00 -9.93
C LEU A 131 -31.07 8.67 -10.49
N GLU A 132 -31.91 9.66 -10.80
CA GLU A 132 -33.17 9.41 -11.50
C GLU A 132 -32.93 8.93 -12.95
N GLN A 133 -31.90 9.43 -13.63
CA GLN A 133 -31.47 8.92 -14.94
C GLN A 133 -30.96 7.48 -14.88
N LEU A 134 -30.30 7.10 -13.78
CA LEU A 134 -29.91 5.71 -13.52
C LEU A 134 -31.14 4.80 -13.36
N LYS A 135 -32.12 5.22 -12.55
CA LYS A 135 -33.39 4.50 -12.35
C LYS A 135 -34.22 4.39 -13.63
N SER A 136 -34.14 5.38 -14.53
CA SER A 136 -34.84 5.37 -15.82
C SER A 136 -34.17 4.47 -16.88
N GLY A 137 -33.19 3.63 -16.51
CA GLY A 137 -32.59 2.64 -17.41
C GLY A 137 -31.51 3.17 -18.35
N LYS A 138 -30.83 4.28 -18.00
CA LYS A 138 -29.59 4.66 -18.72
C LYS A 138 -28.47 3.64 -18.51
N SER A 139 -27.51 3.63 -19.43
CA SER A 139 -26.37 2.71 -19.42
C SER A 139 -25.50 2.86 -18.17
N VAL A 140 -25.14 1.69 -17.63
CA VAL A 140 -24.15 1.49 -16.57
C VAL A 140 -23.13 0.50 -17.11
N ALA A 141 -21.86 0.72 -16.85
CA ALA A 141 -20.84 -0.31 -17.02
C ALA A 141 -20.37 -0.81 -15.65
N TYR A 142 -20.29 -2.13 -15.52
CA TYR A 142 -19.62 -2.78 -14.40
C TYR A 142 -18.21 -3.16 -14.85
N ILE A 143 -17.20 -2.77 -14.07
CA ILE A 143 -15.79 -3.01 -14.35
C ILE A 143 -15.25 -3.94 -13.26
N HIS A 144 -14.81 -5.14 -13.64
CA HIS A 144 -14.36 -6.18 -12.72
C HIS A 144 -12.85 -6.40 -12.80
N LEU A 145 -12.12 -5.83 -11.84
CA LEU A 145 -10.65 -5.88 -11.76
C LEU A 145 -10.20 -6.45 -10.41
N ASP A 146 -10.93 -7.45 -9.90
CA ASP A 146 -10.47 -8.30 -8.79
C ASP A 146 -9.40 -9.30 -9.28
N TYR A 147 -8.75 -10.02 -8.38
CA TYR A 147 -7.73 -11.03 -8.69
C TYR A 147 -8.17 -12.09 -9.71
N ASN A 148 -9.48 -12.37 -9.81
CA ASN A 148 -10.08 -13.37 -10.68
C ASN A 148 -10.59 -12.82 -12.03
N GLN A 149 -10.23 -11.58 -12.39
CA GLN A 149 -10.55 -10.95 -13.68
C GLN A 149 -10.16 -11.80 -14.90
N THR A 150 -10.99 -11.77 -15.94
CA THR A 150 -10.76 -12.49 -17.20
C THR A 150 -9.87 -11.69 -18.17
N ASP A 151 -9.48 -12.30 -19.29
CA ASP A 151 -8.78 -11.58 -20.36
C ASP A 151 -9.67 -10.53 -21.08
N HIS A 152 -10.99 -10.63 -20.96
CA HIS A 152 -11.91 -9.60 -21.44
C HIS A 152 -11.98 -8.40 -20.49
N ASP A 153 -11.95 -8.62 -19.18
CA ASP A 153 -11.96 -7.53 -18.19
C ASP A 153 -10.70 -6.66 -18.31
N LYS A 154 -9.55 -7.29 -18.61
CA LYS A 154 -8.26 -6.61 -18.86
C LYS A 154 -8.28 -5.68 -20.07
N LEU A 155 -9.28 -5.77 -20.97
CA LEU A 155 -9.47 -4.79 -22.05
C LEU A 155 -9.76 -3.39 -21.53
N PHE A 156 -10.12 -3.23 -20.24
CA PHE A 156 -10.13 -1.95 -19.55
C PHE A 156 -8.82 -1.15 -19.73
N PHE A 157 -7.67 -1.81 -19.89
CA PHE A 157 -6.38 -1.14 -20.13
C PHE A 157 -6.10 -0.83 -21.61
N CYS A 158 -7.11 -0.85 -22.47
CA CYS A 158 -7.01 -0.55 -23.91
C CYS A 158 -7.64 0.81 -24.28
N ASP A 159 -6.99 1.54 -25.19
CA ASP A 159 -7.47 2.86 -25.66
C ASP A 159 -8.88 2.83 -26.26
N ASP A 160 -9.23 1.73 -26.94
CA ASP A 160 -10.47 1.62 -27.69
C ASP A 160 -11.66 1.38 -26.74
N ASP A 161 -11.51 0.51 -25.74
CA ASP A 161 -12.46 0.32 -24.63
C ASP A 161 -12.59 1.57 -23.74
N GLN A 162 -11.49 2.26 -23.45
CA GLN A 162 -11.53 3.54 -22.70
C GLN A 162 -12.26 4.67 -23.44
N ARG A 163 -12.38 4.60 -24.77
CA ARG A 163 -13.27 5.51 -25.53
C ARG A 163 -14.74 5.16 -25.32
N VAL A 164 -15.10 3.87 -25.31
CA VAL A 164 -16.47 3.43 -25.06
C VAL A 164 -16.90 3.75 -23.63
N LEU A 165 -16.05 3.49 -22.64
CA LEU A 165 -16.34 3.75 -21.22
C LEU A 165 -16.53 5.25 -20.92
N ARG A 166 -15.89 6.15 -21.68
CA ARG A 166 -15.98 7.61 -21.49
C ARG A 166 -17.39 8.17 -21.64
N ASP A 167 -18.19 7.58 -22.52
CA ASP A 167 -19.56 8.04 -22.82
C ASP A 167 -20.60 7.44 -21.86
N ILE A 168 -20.19 6.57 -20.94
CA ILE A 168 -21.07 5.91 -19.96
C ILE A 168 -21.06 6.72 -18.66
N GLN A 169 -22.24 7.25 -18.29
CA GLN A 169 -22.41 8.17 -17.17
C GLN A 169 -22.13 7.53 -15.80
N TRP A 170 -22.39 6.22 -15.66
CA TRP A 170 -22.25 5.48 -14.41
C TRP A 170 -21.30 4.28 -14.61
N LEU A 171 -20.14 4.35 -13.98
CA LEU A 171 -19.16 3.27 -13.91
C LEU A 171 -19.17 2.71 -12.48
N VAL A 172 -19.40 1.40 -12.34
CA VAL A 172 -19.30 0.68 -11.07
C VAL A 172 -18.09 -0.23 -11.14
N MET A 173 -17.01 0.14 -10.47
CA MET A 173 -15.77 -0.65 -10.43
C MET A 173 -15.70 -1.48 -9.15
N ARG A 174 -15.28 -2.74 -9.28
CA ARG A 174 -14.86 -3.59 -8.17
C ARG A 174 -13.43 -4.07 -8.43
N THR A 175 -12.54 -3.86 -7.47
CA THR A 175 -11.13 -4.24 -7.55
C THR A 175 -10.55 -4.44 -6.14
N ASP A 176 -9.61 -5.38 -6.03
CA ASP A 176 -8.75 -5.63 -4.87
C ASP A 176 -7.27 -5.22 -5.13
N SER A 177 -7.01 -4.65 -6.30
CA SER A 177 -5.67 -4.58 -6.90
C SER A 177 -5.20 -3.14 -7.12
N TYR A 178 -3.89 -2.91 -7.03
CA TYR A 178 -3.29 -1.61 -7.35
C TYR A 178 -3.14 -1.43 -8.87
N ILE A 179 -4.24 -1.11 -9.56
CA ILE A 179 -4.31 -1.10 -11.04
C ILE A 179 -3.51 0.03 -11.73
N VAL A 180 -2.91 0.96 -10.98
CA VAL A 180 -2.32 2.20 -11.52
C VAL A 180 -1.22 1.97 -12.55
N PRO A 181 -0.27 1.02 -12.42
CA PRO A 181 0.72 0.75 -13.46
C PRO A 181 0.09 0.39 -14.82
N GLY A 182 -1.08 -0.26 -14.82
CA GLY A 182 -1.84 -0.53 -16.05
C GLY A 182 -2.43 0.73 -16.70
N LEU A 183 -2.75 1.77 -15.91
CA LEU A 183 -3.22 3.06 -16.45
C LEU A 183 -2.12 3.81 -17.22
N PHE A 184 -0.85 3.64 -16.83
CA PHE A 184 0.31 4.18 -17.56
C PHE A 184 0.61 3.46 -18.89
N LEU A 185 -0.04 2.31 -19.15
CA LEU A 185 0.01 1.62 -20.44
C LEU A 185 -1.08 2.12 -21.41
N VAL A 186 -2.09 2.86 -20.92
CA VAL A 186 -3.16 3.45 -21.74
C VAL A 186 -2.65 4.74 -22.38
N LYS A 187 -2.42 4.72 -23.69
CA LYS A 187 -1.87 5.87 -24.42
C LYS A 187 -2.74 7.13 -24.30
N ALA A 188 -4.06 6.98 -24.25
CA ALA A 188 -4.99 8.08 -24.06
C ALA A 188 -4.87 8.81 -22.70
N PHE A 189 -4.11 8.26 -21.74
CA PHE A 189 -3.84 8.87 -20.43
C PHE A 189 -2.40 9.42 -20.31
N GLU A 190 -1.50 9.10 -21.25
CA GLU A 190 -0.06 9.41 -21.18
C GLU A 190 0.24 10.89 -20.87
N GLU A 191 -0.31 11.82 -21.66
CA GLU A 191 -0.07 13.27 -21.52
C GLU A 191 -0.51 13.82 -20.15
N GLU A 192 -1.68 13.40 -19.66
CA GLU A 192 -2.23 13.87 -18.39
C GLU A 192 -1.48 13.23 -17.21
N LEU A 193 -1.16 11.93 -17.27
CA LEU A 193 -0.40 11.26 -16.22
C LEU A 193 1.03 11.81 -16.10
N ASP A 194 1.68 12.12 -17.23
CA ASP A 194 3.00 12.77 -17.25
C ASP A 194 2.98 14.18 -16.66
N ALA A 195 1.92 14.96 -16.91
CA ALA A 195 1.74 16.27 -16.32
C ALA A 195 1.43 16.21 -14.81
N LEU A 196 0.61 15.24 -14.38
CA LEU A 196 0.29 15.03 -12.96
C LEU A 196 1.51 14.52 -12.18
N PHE A 197 2.26 13.56 -12.73
CA PHE A 197 3.33 12.84 -12.04
C PHE A 197 4.65 12.86 -12.83
N PRO A 198 5.39 13.99 -12.85
CA PRO A 198 6.72 14.07 -13.46
C PRO A 198 7.70 13.04 -12.86
N GLU A 199 7.56 12.77 -11.56
CA GLU A 199 8.18 11.67 -10.83
C GLU A 199 7.16 10.50 -10.77
N ARG A 200 7.23 9.59 -11.74
CA ARG A 200 6.17 8.58 -11.96
C ARG A 200 6.11 7.51 -10.88
N ASP A 201 7.12 7.38 -10.04
CA ASP A 201 7.15 6.47 -8.90
C ASP A 201 6.67 7.11 -7.58
N ALA A 202 5.84 8.15 -7.69
CA ALA A 202 5.25 8.87 -6.56
C ALA A 202 3.72 8.95 -6.58
N VAL A 203 3.05 8.17 -7.44
CA VAL A 203 1.59 8.26 -7.64
C VAL A 203 0.83 7.89 -6.37
N PHE A 204 1.09 6.71 -5.79
CA PHE A 204 0.49 6.33 -4.51
C PHE A 204 0.99 7.21 -3.37
N HIS A 205 2.24 7.67 -3.41
CA HIS A 205 2.77 8.57 -2.39
C HIS A 205 1.96 9.87 -2.29
N HIS A 206 1.66 10.52 -3.41
CA HIS A 206 0.84 11.73 -3.41
C HIS A 206 -0.65 11.44 -3.15
N LEU A 207 -1.25 10.50 -3.90
CA LEU A 207 -2.68 10.24 -3.79
C LEU A 207 -3.06 9.60 -2.43
N GLY A 208 -2.24 8.70 -1.90
CA GLY A 208 -2.44 8.11 -0.58
C GLY A 208 -2.37 9.14 0.54
N ARG A 209 -1.38 10.07 0.50
CA ARG A 209 -1.27 11.18 1.47
C ARG A 209 -2.40 12.23 1.33
N TYR A 210 -3.02 12.34 0.16
CA TYR A 210 -4.19 13.21 -0.06
C TYR A 210 -5.49 12.58 0.46
N LEU A 211 -5.72 11.29 0.17
CA LEU A 211 -6.96 10.58 0.48
C LEU A 211 -7.04 10.07 1.93
N PHE A 212 -5.96 9.49 2.46
CA PHE A 212 -6.03 8.68 3.67
C PHE A 212 -5.54 9.43 4.93
N HIS A 213 -6.50 9.96 5.69
CA HIS A 213 -6.27 10.59 6.99
C HIS A 213 -6.89 9.72 8.11
N PRO A 214 -6.09 9.11 9.01
CA PRO A 214 -6.62 8.32 10.12
C PRO A 214 -7.65 9.10 10.97
N THR A 215 -8.75 8.45 11.35
CA THR A 215 -9.73 9.03 12.29
C THR A 215 -9.08 9.35 13.64
N ASN A 216 -9.67 10.24 14.44
CA ASN A 216 -9.11 10.58 15.76
C ASN A 216 -8.90 9.37 16.68
N GLN A 217 -9.72 8.31 16.55
CA GLN A 217 -9.54 7.06 17.30
C GLN A 217 -8.24 6.34 16.91
N VAL A 218 -7.98 6.15 15.61
CA VAL A 218 -6.74 5.50 15.12
C VAL A 218 -5.53 6.42 15.32
N TRP A 219 -5.69 7.72 15.07
CA TRP A 219 -4.65 8.73 15.33
C TRP A 219 -4.22 8.73 16.80
N GLY A 220 -5.14 8.49 17.73
CA GLY A 220 -4.82 8.30 19.15
C GLY A 220 -3.92 7.10 19.43
N LEU A 221 -4.07 5.99 18.69
CA LEU A 221 -3.18 4.82 18.79
C LEU A 221 -1.78 5.18 18.30
N ILE A 222 -1.69 5.70 17.07
CA ILE A 222 -0.45 6.11 16.40
C ILE A 222 0.33 7.12 17.27
N ALA A 223 -0.34 8.19 17.69
CA ALA A 223 0.29 9.30 18.41
C ALA A 223 0.74 8.93 19.83
N ARG A 224 0.07 7.98 20.50
CA ARG A 224 0.52 7.47 21.81
C ARG A 224 1.73 6.56 21.64
N TYR A 225 1.64 5.57 20.75
CA TYR A 225 2.71 4.61 20.52
C TYR A 225 4.00 5.30 20.05
N TYR A 226 3.91 6.18 19.05
CA TYR A 226 5.08 6.92 18.56
C TYR A 226 5.77 7.72 19.68
N ARG A 227 5.01 8.44 20.52
CA ARG A 227 5.58 9.25 21.61
C ARG A 227 6.24 8.41 22.70
N ALA A 228 5.69 7.24 23.02
CA ALA A 228 6.21 6.38 24.08
C ALA A 228 7.39 5.50 23.63
N HIS A 229 7.39 5.02 22.38
CA HIS A 229 8.34 3.99 21.93
C HIS A 229 9.33 4.48 20.86
N LEU A 230 8.98 5.48 20.04
CA LEU A 230 9.74 5.82 18.81
C LEU A 230 10.35 7.24 18.82
N ALA A 231 9.74 8.20 19.53
CA ALA A 231 10.08 9.62 19.42
C ALA A 231 11.50 9.97 19.91
N SER A 232 12.01 9.27 20.92
CA SER A 232 13.35 9.48 21.51
C SER A 232 14.48 8.76 20.77
N ALA A 233 14.16 7.87 19.83
CA ALA A 233 15.14 7.07 19.12
C ALA A 233 15.96 7.90 18.13
N ARG A 234 17.27 7.64 18.04
CA ARG A 234 18.15 8.26 17.03
C ARG A 234 17.67 7.91 15.63
N ARG A 235 17.29 6.65 15.43
CA ARG A 235 16.78 6.10 14.17
C ARG A 235 15.68 5.09 14.47
N VAL A 236 14.67 5.02 13.61
CA VAL A 236 13.60 4.01 13.66
C VAL A 236 13.68 3.11 12.43
N VAL A 237 13.77 1.80 12.63
CA VAL A 237 13.71 0.77 11.58
C VAL A 237 12.36 0.07 11.67
N GLY A 238 11.55 0.17 10.61
CA GLY A 238 10.33 -0.62 10.48
C GLY A 238 10.63 -1.97 9.86
N ILE A 239 10.08 -3.05 10.43
CA ILE A 239 10.17 -4.40 9.90
C ILE A 239 8.75 -4.97 9.83
N GLN A 240 8.20 -4.98 8.62
CA GLN A 240 6.88 -5.51 8.32
C GLN A 240 7.02 -6.98 7.93
N VAL A 241 6.55 -7.88 8.81
CA VAL A 241 6.68 -9.34 8.62
C VAL A 241 5.29 -9.94 8.33
N ARG A 242 5.03 -10.27 7.07
CA ARG A 242 3.80 -10.95 6.66
C ARG A 242 3.99 -12.46 6.69
N VAL A 243 3.24 -13.10 7.58
CA VAL A 243 3.03 -14.56 7.64
C VAL A 243 1.51 -14.79 7.69
N PHE A 244 1.03 -15.88 7.09
CA PHE A 244 -0.38 -16.25 7.12
C PHE A 244 -0.74 -16.98 8.44
N PRO A 245 -2.00 -16.92 8.91
CA PRO A 245 -2.38 -17.49 10.21
C PRO A 245 -2.13 -19.00 10.36
N TRP A 246 -2.13 -19.75 9.27
CA TRP A 246 -1.93 -21.21 9.23
C TRP A 246 -0.47 -21.63 9.05
N GLU A 247 0.43 -20.71 8.70
CA GLU A 247 1.85 -21.01 8.57
C GLU A 247 2.48 -21.16 9.96
N ALA A 248 3.56 -21.94 10.08
CA ALA A 248 4.30 -22.05 11.32
C ALA A 248 5.04 -20.74 11.66
N GLU A 249 5.66 -20.68 12.83
CA GLU A 249 6.75 -19.72 13.07
C GLU A 249 7.97 -20.22 12.29
N SER A 250 8.65 -19.34 11.55
CA SER A 250 9.74 -19.72 10.65
C SER A 250 11.06 -19.13 11.12
N PRO A 251 11.98 -19.96 11.64
CA PRO A 251 13.38 -19.58 11.86
C PRO A 251 14.07 -19.10 10.59
N GLU A 252 13.66 -19.59 9.41
CA GLU A 252 14.19 -19.16 8.11
C GLU A 252 13.86 -17.70 7.82
N ILE A 253 12.61 -17.27 8.09
CA ILE A 253 12.20 -15.86 7.98
C ILE A 253 12.94 -14.98 9.01
N LEU A 254 13.14 -15.47 10.24
CA LEU A 254 13.90 -14.73 11.26
C LEU A 254 15.37 -14.54 10.85
N GLU A 255 16.04 -15.60 10.39
CA GLU A 255 17.43 -15.52 9.92
C GLU A 255 17.54 -14.66 8.65
N GLN A 256 16.53 -14.69 7.77
CA GLN A 256 16.43 -13.80 6.61
C GLN A 256 16.33 -12.32 7.03
N ILE A 257 15.50 -11.99 8.04
CA ILE A 257 15.39 -10.64 8.61
C ILE A 257 16.72 -10.19 9.23
N LYS A 258 17.34 -11.04 10.06
CA LYS A 258 18.65 -10.79 10.68
C LYS A 258 19.72 -10.53 9.62
N THR A 259 19.90 -11.46 8.68
CA THR A 259 20.90 -11.35 7.60
C THR A 259 20.67 -10.11 6.74
N CYS A 260 19.41 -9.83 6.34
CA CYS A 260 19.06 -8.62 5.60
C CYS A 260 19.44 -7.34 6.37
N THR A 261 18.99 -7.22 7.62
CA THR A 261 19.17 -6.00 8.42
C THR A 261 20.62 -5.74 8.80
N GLN A 262 21.44 -6.78 8.96
CA GLN A 262 22.86 -6.68 9.27
C GLN A 262 23.70 -6.38 8.03
N ASN A 263 23.50 -7.12 6.92
CA ASN A 263 24.24 -6.89 5.66
C ASN A 263 24.03 -5.47 5.13
N GLU A 264 22.77 -5.01 5.14
CA GLU A 264 22.39 -3.67 4.66
C GLU A 264 22.56 -2.57 5.73
N ARG A 265 23.21 -2.90 6.85
CA ARG A 265 23.61 -1.98 7.94
C ARG A 265 22.45 -1.20 8.55
N LEU A 266 21.25 -1.77 8.48
CA LEU A 266 20.04 -1.22 9.10
C LEU A 266 20.14 -1.35 10.62
N LEU A 267 20.55 -2.54 11.06
CA LEU A 267 20.82 -2.91 12.45
C LEU A 267 22.29 -3.35 12.59
N PRO A 268 22.88 -3.27 13.80
CA PRO A 268 24.24 -3.76 14.04
C PRO A 268 24.29 -5.29 14.06
N ALA A 269 25.47 -5.85 13.80
CA ALA A 269 25.76 -7.23 14.16
C ALA A 269 25.75 -7.40 15.69
N VAL A 270 25.38 -8.59 16.16
CA VAL A 270 25.60 -9.02 17.54
C VAL A 270 26.89 -9.84 17.59
N LEU A 271 27.65 -9.71 18.67
CA LEU A 271 28.85 -10.52 18.91
C LEU A 271 28.45 -11.95 19.24
N ASP A 272 29.25 -12.94 18.82
CA ASP A 272 29.07 -14.33 19.19
C ASP A 272 29.76 -14.65 20.53
N GLU A 273 29.28 -15.69 21.23
CA GLU A 273 29.73 -16.04 22.59
C GLU A 273 31.16 -16.61 22.65
N GLU A 274 31.73 -16.96 21.50
CA GLU A 274 33.08 -17.53 21.36
C GLU A 274 34.14 -16.49 20.94
N ASP A 275 33.73 -15.27 20.58
CA ASP A 275 34.66 -14.19 20.23
C ASP A 275 35.13 -13.47 21.50
N ASP A 276 36.45 -13.46 21.77
CA ASP A 276 37.11 -12.69 22.84
C ASP A 276 37.05 -11.14 22.63
N ASP A 277 36.22 -10.66 21.70
CA ASP A 277 36.08 -9.25 21.36
C ASP A 277 35.33 -8.48 22.47
N GLU A 278 36.05 -7.64 23.22
CA GLU A 278 35.41 -6.75 24.20
C GLU A 278 34.40 -5.81 23.51
N PRO A 279 33.17 -5.67 24.07
CA PRO A 279 32.15 -4.83 23.47
C PRO A 279 32.60 -3.37 23.43
N ALA A 280 32.39 -2.71 22.28
CA ALA A 280 32.85 -1.35 22.02
C ALA A 280 32.39 -0.37 23.11
N VAL A 281 33.34 0.10 23.94
CA VAL A 281 33.06 0.99 25.08
C VAL A 281 32.66 2.38 24.58
N VAL A 282 31.36 2.63 24.46
CA VAL A 282 30.85 3.97 24.15
C VAL A 282 30.71 4.80 25.42
N THR A 283 31.31 5.99 25.41
CA THR A 283 31.16 6.97 26.48
C THR A 283 30.01 7.95 26.19
N GLY A 284 29.13 8.14 27.17
CA GLY A 284 28.00 9.09 27.10
C GLY A 284 26.65 8.44 26.78
N ALA A 285 25.57 9.18 27.03
CA ALA A 285 24.20 8.70 26.81
C ALA A 285 23.87 8.64 25.30
N GLN A 286 23.79 7.43 24.74
CA GLN A 286 23.30 7.22 23.38
C GLN A 286 21.77 7.21 23.31
N GLN A 287 21.21 7.85 22.29
CA GLN A 287 19.84 7.58 21.84
C GLN A 287 19.80 6.24 21.07
N PRO A 288 18.85 5.34 21.38
CA PRO A 288 18.83 4.00 20.79
C PRO A 288 18.40 4.01 19.32
N THR A 289 18.67 2.90 18.63
CA THR A 289 17.97 2.51 17.40
C THR A 289 16.71 1.76 17.80
N ALA A 290 15.53 2.33 17.52
CA ALA A 290 14.26 1.63 17.74
C ALA A 290 13.92 0.76 16.53
N VAL A 291 13.42 -0.44 16.79
CA VAL A 291 12.95 -1.39 15.79
C VAL A 291 11.46 -1.63 16.02
N LEU A 292 10.66 -1.16 15.08
CA LEU A 292 9.22 -1.37 15.04
C LEU A 292 8.93 -2.63 14.24
N VAL A 293 8.53 -3.70 14.91
CA VAL A 293 8.10 -4.94 14.25
C VAL A 293 6.57 -4.97 14.15
N THR A 294 6.04 -5.32 12.99
CA THR A 294 4.60 -5.55 12.80
C THR A 294 4.38 -6.92 12.17
N SER A 295 3.66 -7.79 12.86
CA SER A 295 3.27 -9.11 12.36
C SER A 295 2.00 -9.58 13.06
N LEU A 296 1.34 -10.61 12.51
CA LEU A 296 0.27 -11.29 13.24
C LEU A 296 0.79 -11.99 14.50
N LYS A 297 2.03 -12.49 14.46
CA LYS A 297 2.66 -13.26 15.55
C LYS A 297 3.64 -12.40 16.34
N ALA A 298 3.66 -12.53 17.67
CA ALA A 298 4.65 -11.86 18.52
C ALA A 298 6.08 -12.42 18.34
N TRP A 299 6.19 -13.70 17.98
CA TRP A 299 7.44 -14.48 17.96
C TRP A 299 8.63 -13.82 17.26
N TYR A 300 8.41 -13.15 16.12
CA TYR A 300 9.48 -12.45 15.40
C TYR A 300 10.06 -11.26 16.19
N SER A 301 9.19 -10.48 16.85
CA SER A 301 9.63 -9.39 17.72
C SER A 301 10.31 -9.93 18.97
N ASP A 302 9.74 -10.97 19.59
CA ASP A 302 10.29 -11.57 20.81
C ASP A 302 11.69 -12.15 20.57
N LYS A 303 11.90 -12.88 19.46
CA LYS A 303 13.23 -13.42 19.11
C LYS A 303 14.24 -12.36 18.70
N MET A 304 13.82 -11.29 18.03
CA MET A 304 14.73 -10.15 17.79
C MET A 304 15.07 -9.42 19.11
N LYS A 305 14.13 -9.32 20.05
CA LYS A 305 14.34 -8.68 21.35
C LYS A 305 15.28 -9.50 22.24
N GLU A 306 15.11 -10.81 22.27
CA GLU A 306 16.02 -11.79 22.91
C GLU A 306 17.46 -11.60 22.40
N MET A 307 17.64 -11.63 21.07
CA MET A 307 18.94 -11.46 20.40
C MET A 307 19.69 -10.16 20.79
N TYR A 308 19.01 -9.01 20.82
CA TYR A 308 19.63 -7.73 21.20
C TYR A 308 19.66 -7.46 22.71
N TRP A 309 19.06 -8.32 23.52
CA TRP A 309 19.10 -8.25 24.98
C TRP A 309 20.21 -9.11 25.58
N GLU A 310 20.40 -10.31 25.02
CA GLU A 310 21.36 -11.29 25.53
C GLU A 310 22.79 -11.05 25.02
N ARG A 311 22.95 -10.38 23.87
CA ARG A 311 24.24 -10.18 23.21
C ARG A 311 24.54 -8.70 22.95
N ALA A 312 25.81 -8.34 23.15
CA ALA A 312 26.30 -7.00 22.84
C ALA A 312 26.38 -6.76 21.32
N THR A 313 26.20 -5.50 20.91
CA THR A 313 26.29 -5.10 19.50
C THR A 313 27.73 -4.74 19.14
N ALA A 314 28.19 -5.20 17.97
CA ALA A 314 29.58 -5.06 17.54
C ALA A 314 30.03 -3.59 17.34
N ASP A 315 29.10 -2.65 17.16
CA ASP A 315 29.37 -1.21 17.07
C ASP A 315 28.92 -0.40 18.30
N GLY A 316 28.54 -1.10 19.39
CA GLY A 316 28.12 -0.50 20.66
C GLY A 316 26.79 0.27 20.61
N ARG A 317 26.03 0.23 19.49
CA ARG A 317 24.69 0.85 19.43
C ARG A 317 23.68 0.09 20.27
N VAL A 318 22.95 0.82 21.12
CA VAL A 318 21.75 0.29 21.79
C VAL A 318 20.64 0.08 20.77
N VAL A 319 20.05 -1.12 20.76
CA VAL A 319 18.88 -1.49 19.93
C VAL A 319 17.70 -1.80 20.86
N VAL A 320 16.51 -1.29 20.53
CA VAL A 320 15.27 -1.55 21.28
C VAL A 320 14.21 -2.06 20.31
N VAL A 321 13.72 -3.28 20.52
CA VAL A 321 12.71 -3.92 19.67
C VAL A 321 11.34 -3.85 20.35
N ASP A 322 10.33 -3.43 19.59
CA ASP A 322 8.95 -3.26 20.07
C ASP A 322 7.92 -3.59 18.97
N GLN A 323 6.76 -4.11 19.38
CA GLN A 323 5.66 -4.52 18.50
C GLN A 323 4.31 -3.98 19.03
N PRO A 324 3.55 -3.18 18.27
CA PRO A 324 2.32 -2.54 18.76
C PRO A 324 1.19 -3.52 19.08
N SER A 325 1.04 -4.58 18.31
CA SER A 325 0.09 -5.66 18.55
C SER A 325 0.48 -6.96 17.86
N HIS A 326 -0.12 -8.06 18.31
CA HIS A 326 -0.01 -9.39 17.73
C HIS A 326 -1.42 -10.00 17.74
N GLU A 327 -2.12 -9.93 16.61
CA GLU A 327 -3.54 -10.31 16.55
C GLU A 327 -3.76 -11.82 16.30
N GLU A 328 -2.68 -12.57 16.04
CA GLU A 328 -2.56 -14.01 15.73
C GLU A 328 -3.33 -14.49 14.48
N THR A 329 -4.46 -13.87 14.16
CA THR A 329 -5.35 -14.23 13.06
C THR A 329 -5.90 -12.97 12.42
N GLN A 330 -5.92 -12.93 11.10
CA GLN A 330 -6.51 -11.84 10.34
C GLN A 330 -8.04 -11.87 10.44
N ARG A 331 -8.68 -10.73 10.75
CA ARG A 331 -10.13 -10.60 10.92
C ARG A 331 -10.67 -9.41 10.12
N TYR A 332 -11.61 -9.67 9.23
CA TYR A 332 -12.31 -8.65 8.44
C TYR A 332 -13.58 -8.19 9.16
N ASP A 333 -14.04 -6.96 8.88
CA ASP A 333 -15.25 -6.34 9.46
C ASP A 333 -15.21 -6.16 10.99
N VAL A 334 -14.04 -6.38 11.61
CA VAL A 334 -13.81 -6.19 13.04
C VAL A 334 -13.07 -4.86 13.25
N ARG A 335 -13.85 -3.78 13.44
CA ARG A 335 -13.33 -2.40 13.57
C ARG A 335 -12.13 -2.24 14.51
N SER A 336 -12.06 -2.97 15.63
CA SER A 336 -10.92 -2.91 16.56
C SER A 336 -9.63 -3.51 15.98
N HIS A 337 -9.74 -4.56 15.19
CA HIS A 337 -8.62 -5.19 14.46
C HIS A 337 -8.14 -4.26 13.33
N GLU A 338 -9.08 -3.76 12.53
CA GLU A 338 -8.81 -2.81 11.43
C GLU A 338 -8.18 -1.51 11.92
N HIS A 339 -8.61 -0.98 13.07
CA HIS A 339 -8.00 0.20 13.70
C HIS A 339 -6.55 -0.05 14.13
N LYS A 340 -6.20 -1.26 14.59
CA LYS A 340 -4.81 -1.62 14.93
C LYS A 340 -3.96 -1.78 13.67
N ALA A 341 -4.44 -2.55 12.69
CA ALA A 341 -3.79 -2.73 11.41
C ALA A 341 -3.50 -1.39 10.72
N TRP A 342 -4.47 -0.46 10.70
CA TRP A 342 -4.28 0.88 10.14
C TRP A 342 -3.31 1.74 10.95
N ALA A 343 -3.28 1.60 12.29
CA ALA A 343 -2.27 2.26 13.11
C ALA A 343 -0.85 1.75 12.82
N GLU A 344 -0.68 0.43 12.65
CA GLU A 344 0.60 -0.20 12.34
C GLU A 344 1.14 0.19 10.96
N VAL A 345 0.30 0.14 9.91
CA VAL A 345 0.64 0.67 8.57
C VAL A 345 1.13 2.12 8.66
N TYR A 346 0.47 2.95 9.48
CA TYR A 346 0.87 4.35 9.64
C TYR A 346 2.19 4.50 10.43
N LEU A 347 2.39 3.70 11.48
CA LEU A 347 3.62 3.70 12.29
C LEU A 347 4.83 3.26 11.46
N LEU A 348 4.68 2.25 10.60
CA LEU A 348 5.69 1.88 9.60
C LEU A 348 5.97 3.03 8.61
N SER A 349 4.94 3.80 8.21
CA SER A 349 5.09 4.92 7.27
C SER A 349 5.86 6.13 7.82
N VAL A 350 6.18 6.15 9.13
CA VAL A 350 6.94 7.24 9.79
C VAL A 350 8.32 6.78 10.31
N THR A 351 8.79 5.60 9.93
CA THR A 351 10.16 5.15 10.22
C THR A 351 11.19 5.82 9.31
N ASP A 352 12.47 5.74 9.68
CA ASP A 352 13.58 6.25 8.84
C ASP A 352 13.95 5.26 7.73
N MET A 353 13.79 3.97 8.00
CA MET A 353 14.08 2.86 7.10
C MET A 353 12.99 1.79 7.26
N LEU A 354 12.72 1.03 6.19
CA LEU A 354 11.66 0.03 6.17
C LEU A 354 12.13 -1.25 5.48
N VAL A 355 11.86 -2.38 6.14
CA VAL A 355 11.93 -3.74 5.59
C VAL A 355 10.50 -4.24 5.43
N THR A 356 10.17 -4.84 4.29
CA THR A 356 8.84 -5.42 4.00
C THR A 356 8.95 -6.88 3.57
N THR A 357 7.92 -7.68 3.84
CA THR A 357 7.77 -8.99 3.19
C THR A 357 7.23 -8.80 1.78
N GLY A 358 7.84 -9.46 0.80
CA GLY A 358 7.38 -9.47 -0.59
C GLY A 358 5.90 -9.84 -0.72
N GLN A 359 5.23 -9.27 -1.72
CA GLN A 359 3.79 -9.44 -1.99
C GLN A 359 2.85 -8.91 -0.88
N SER A 360 3.37 -8.30 0.21
CA SER A 360 2.52 -7.73 1.25
C SER A 360 2.00 -6.33 0.88
N THR A 361 0.73 -6.24 0.52
CA THR A 361 0.05 -4.95 0.28
C THR A 361 0.03 -4.05 1.53
N PHE A 362 0.07 -4.63 2.73
CA PHE A 362 0.26 -3.91 4.00
C PHE A 362 1.59 -3.14 4.01
N GLY A 363 2.67 -3.78 3.58
CA GLY A 363 3.98 -3.17 3.38
C GLY A 363 3.95 -2.08 2.30
N TYR A 364 3.30 -2.32 1.16
CA TYR A 364 3.19 -1.33 0.08
C TYR A 364 2.48 -0.05 0.53
N VAL A 365 1.40 -0.14 1.31
CA VAL A 365 0.71 1.07 1.79
C VAL A 365 1.59 1.84 2.76
N ALA A 366 2.30 1.15 3.67
CA ALA A 366 3.24 1.79 4.58
C ALA A 366 4.40 2.50 3.83
N GLN A 367 5.04 1.80 2.89
CA GLN A 367 6.18 2.33 2.13
C GLN A 367 5.77 3.54 1.28
N GLY A 368 4.63 3.44 0.59
CA GLY A 368 4.11 4.52 -0.25
C GLY A 368 3.65 5.73 0.55
N LEU A 369 2.92 5.54 1.65
CA LEU A 369 2.56 6.64 2.57
C LEU A 369 3.80 7.32 3.17
N GLY A 370 4.86 6.57 3.46
CA GLY A 370 6.10 7.11 4.01
C GLY A 370 6.97 7.82 2.98
N GLY A 371 6.86 7.45 1.70
CA GLY A 371 7.83 7.83 0.68
C GLY A 371 9.14 7.06 0.83
N LEU A 372 9.04 5.79 1.21
CA LEU A 372 10.15 4.90 1.55
C LEU A 372 10.30 3.86 0.44
N LYS A 373 11.48 3.81 -0.19
CA LYS A 373 11.92 2.70 -1.06
C LYS A 373 12.48 1.61 -0.13
N PRO A 374 11.77 0.51 0.16
CA PRO A 374 12.13 -0.42 1.23
C PRO A 374 13.25 -1.39 0.83
N TRP A 375 13.65 -2.21 1.79
CA TRP A 375 14.32 -3.50 1.55
C TRP A 375 13.27 -4.61 1.59
N VAL A 376 13.20 -5.44 0.57
CA VAL A 376 12.14 -6.46 0.42
C VAL A 376 12.70 -7.84 0.70
N LEU A 377 12.11 -8.52 1.69
CA LEU A 377 12.36 -9.92 1.99
C LEU A 377 11.67 -10.77 0.93
N HIS A 378 12.46 -11.44 0.09
CA HIS A 378 11.96 -12.30 -0.98
C HIS A 378 11.38 -13.60 -0.42
N HIS A 379 10.36 -14.15 -1.09
CA HIS A 379 9.78 -15.42 -0.65
C HIS A 379 10.81 -16.54 -0.80
N VAL A 380 11.13 -17.24 0.29
CA VAL A 380 12.06 -18.37 0.26
C VAL A 380 11.42 -19.50 -0.54
N THR A 381 12.00 -19.84 -1.69
CA THR A 381 11.67 -21.06 -2.44
C THR A 381 12.77 -22.10 -2.19
N ASN A 382 12.38 -23.34 -1.91
CA ASN A 382 13.28 -24.47 -1.68
C ASN A 382 14.33 -24.29 -0.56
N GLY A 383 14.02 -23.50 0.47
CA GLY A 383 14.81 -23.42 1.72
C GLY A 383 16.21 -22.81 1.59
N THR A 384 16.57 -22.23 0.45
CA THR A 384 17.90 -21.63 0.23
C THR A 384 17.79 -20.10 0.23
N VAL A 385 18.39 -19.45 1.23
CA VAL A 385 18.48 -17.98 1.32
C VAL A 385 19.56 -17.48 0.37
N GLY A 386 19.30 -17.55 -0.95
CA GLY A 386 20.27 -17.10 -1.96
C GLY A 386 20.57 -15.61 -1.87
N TRP A 387 19.54 -14.80 -1.57
CA TRP A 387 19.61 -13.37 -1.31
C TRP A 387 18.59 -13.02 -0.21
N PRO A 388 19.00 -12.54 0.98
CA PRO A 388 18.09 -12.37 2.12
C PRO A 388 17.06 -11.27 1.86
N CYS A 389 17.47 -10.18 1.23
CA CYS A 389 16.59 -9.13 0.71
C CYS A 389 17.28 -8.41 -0.44
N SER A 390 16.53 -7.53 -1.12
CA SER A 390 17.11 -6.53 -2.02
C SER A 390 16.39 -5.20 -1.84
N ARG A 391 17.01 -4.10 -2.30
CA ARG A 391 16.30 -2.83 -2.38
C ARG A 391 15.18 -2.94 -3.42
N ASP A 392 14.00 -2.43 -3.10
CA ASP A 392 12.88 -2.35 -4.06
C ASP A 392 13.26 -1.44 -5.23
N VAL A 393 12.59 -1.59 -6.37
CA VAL A 393 12.84 -0.78 -7.58
C VAL A 393 12.38 0.67 -7.40
N SER A 394 11.35 0.89 -6.58
CA SER A 394 10.80 2.20 -6.20
C SER A 394 10.00 2.10 -4.89
N MET A 395 9.30 3.18 -4.51
CA MET A 395 8.38 3.20 -3.36
C MET A 395 6.92 2.89 -3.70
N GLU A 396 6.61 2.53 -4.95
CA GLU A 396 5.24 2.25 -5.39
C GLU A 396 4.77 0.84 -5.02
N PRO A 397 3.44 0.62 -4.86
CA PRO A 397 2.87 -0.71 -4.75
C PRO A 397 3.03 -1.55 -6.04
N CYS A 398 3.08 -2.87 -5.90
CA CYS A 398 3.02 -3.78 -7.05
C CYS A 398 1.56 -4.04 -7.48
N PHE A 399 1.27 -3.96 -8.78
CA PHE A 399 0.06 -4.49 -9.39
C PHE A 399 0.24 -5.99 -9.61
N HIS A 400 -0.42 -6.82 -8.81
CA HIS A 400 -0.21 -8.28 -8.80
C HIS A 400 -0.81 -9.03 -9.99
N VAL A 401 -1.92 -8.54 -10.55
CA VAL A 401 -2.63 -9.19 -11.66
C VAL A 401 -2.76 -8.21 -12.84
N PRO A 402 -1.65 -7.81 -13.48
CA PRO A 402 -1.65 -6.87 -14.60
C PRO A 402 -2.17 -7.52 -15.89
N PRO A 403 -2.52 -6.73 -16.92
CA PRO A 403 -2.49 -7.23 -18.29
C PRO A 403 -1.06 -7.68 -18.61
N LEU A 404 -0.90 -8.93 -19.08
CA LEU A 404 0.43 -9.49 -19.39
C LEU A 404 1.05 -8.87 -20.66
N TYR A 405 0.20 -8.36 -21.55
CA TYR A 405 0.62 -7.85 -22.85
C TYR A 405 -0.13 -6.59 -23.24
N ASP A 406 0.45 -5.82 -24.17
CA ASP A 406 -0.24 -4.73 -24.85
C ASP A 406 -1.45 -5.23 -25.67
N CYS A 407 -2.43 -4.34 -25.86
CA CYS A 407 -3.68 -4.67 -26.52
C CYS A 407 -3.57 -4.97 -28.03
N LYS A 408 -2.42 -4.70 -28.68
CA LYS A 408 -2.30 -4.70 -30.15
C LYS A 408 -1.16 -5.57 -30.70
N ARG A 409 -0.04 -5.73 -29.99
CA ARG A 409 1.18 -6.39 -30.50
C ARG A 409 1.57 -7.67 -29.77
N ARG A 410 0.95 -7.96 -28.61
CA ARG A 410 1.37 -8.99 -27.65
C ARG A 410 2.81 -8.78 -27.14
N GLU A 411 3.22 -7.51 -26.99
CA GLU A 411 4.47 -7.13 -26.32
C GLU A 411 4.30 -7.18 -24.80
N ASP A 412 5.30 -7.68 -24.06
CA ASP A 412 5.28 -7.79 -22.59
C ASP A 412 5.05 -6.42 -21.95
N ALA A 413 4.03 -6.35 -21.09
CA ALA A 413 3.60 -5.12 -20.42
C ALA A 413 4.70 -4.45 -19.58
N GLY A 414 5.67 -5.20 -19.05
CA GLY A 414 6.83 -4.65 -18.33
C GLY A 414 7.91 -4.03 -19.22
N LEU A 415 7.78 -4.16 -20.54
CA LEU A 415 8.75 -3.70 -21.55
C LEU A 415 8.22 -2.58 -22.46
N ILE A 416 6.91 -2.34 -22.52
CA ILE A 416 6.27 -1.36 -23.43
C ILE A 416 6.81 0.07 -23.20
N VAL A 417 6.85 0.52 -21.95
CA VAL A 417 7.25 1.89 -21.56
C VAL A 417 8.37 1.86 -20.51
N PRO A 418 9.29 2.84 -20.50
CA PRO A 418 10.48 2.77 -19.64
C PRO A 418 10.21 2.94 -18.14
N HIS A 419 9.03 3.43 -17.76
CA HIS A 419 8.65 3.75 -16.38
C HIS A 419 7.68 2.73 -15.76
N VAL A 420 7.32 1.66 -16.48
CA VAL A 420 6.60 0.49 -15.96
C VAL A 420 7.58 -0.69 -16.02
N ARG A 421 7.73 -1.42 -14.91
CA ARG A 421 8.67 -2.55 -14.78
C ARG A 421 8.05 -3.68 -13.98
N HIS A 422 8.61 -4.88 -14.11
CA HIS A 422 8.22 -5.99 -13.23
C HIS A 422 8.61 -5.72 -11.78
N CYS A 423 7.82 -6.23 -10.84
CA CYS A 423 8.11 -6.11 -9.41
C CYS A 423 9.23 -7.09 -9.01
N GLY A 424 10.15 -6.66 -8.15
CA GLY A 424 11.24 -7.52 -7.66
C GLY A 424 10.75 -8.69 -6.80
N ASP A 425 9.61 -8.53 -6.12
CA ASP A 425 8.99 -9.49 -5.20
C ASP A 425 7.87 -10.34 -5.84
N LEU A 426 7.44 -9.96 -7.04
CA LEU A 426 6.49 -10.72 -7.86
C LEU A 426 6.81 -10.47 -9.34
N PRO A 427 7.63 -11.32 -9.99
CA PRO A 427 8.09 -11.09 -11.36
C PRO A 427 6.97 -10.96 -12.41
N ALA A 428 5.78 -11.53 -12.16
CA ALA A 428 4.62 -11.39 -13.04
C ALA A 428 3.82 -10.09 -12.83
N GLY A 429 4.05 -9.37 -11.72
CA GLY A 429 3.38 -8.11 -11.41
C GLY A 429 4.10 -6.90 -12.00
N LEU A 430 3.43 -5.73 -12.02
CA LEU A 430 3.99 -4.48 -12.54
C LEU A 430 4.06 -3.37 -11.47
N LYS A 431 5.09 -2.51 -11.54
CA LYS A 431 5.31 -1.36 -10.65
C LYS A 431 5.85 -0.18 -11.45
N LEU A 432 5.58 1.04 -10.98
CA LEU A 432 6.11 2.27 -11.57
C LEU A 432 7.51 2.60 -11.03
N VAL A 433 8.39 3.09 -11.90
CA VAL A 433 9.76 3.51 -11.58
C VAL A 433 10.07 4.87 -12.21
N ASP A 434 10.90 5.70 -11.56
CA ASP A 434 11.40 6.93 -12.20
C ASP A 434 12.59 6.62 -13.12
N ARG A 435 12.58 7.25 -14.30
CA ARG A 435 13.62 7.13 -15.34
C ARG A 435 14.94 7.81 -14.96
N ARG A 436 15.00 8.51 -13.82
CA ARG A 436 16.21 9.17 -13.30
C ARG A 436 16.96 8.33 -12.27
N GLU A 437 16.35 7.26 -11.76
CA GLU A 437 16.97 6.34 -10.79
C GLU A 437 17.52 5.06 -11.46
N TRP A 438 17.51 4.98 -12.81
CA TRP A 438 17.81 3.80 -13.63
C TRP A 438 18.67 4.14 -14.85
#